data_AF-A0A975GJ45-F1
#
_entry.id   AF-A0A975GJ45-F1
#
_cell.length_a   1.000
_cell.length_b   1.000
_cell.length_c   1.000
_cell.angle_alpha   90.00
_cell.angle_beta   90.00
_cell.angle_gamma   90.00
#
_symmetry.space_group_name_H-M   'P 1'
#
loop_
_entity.id
_entity.type
_entity.pdbx_description
1 polymer ?
#
loop_
_entity_poly.entity_id
_entity_poly.type
_entity_poly.pdbx_seq_one_letter_code
_entity_poly.pdbx_strand_id
1 'polypeptide(L)'
;MKPAIIKIDKKQESGFTLIEVLVALAIFSIVIVGVIEVFVNSNKSYMMQDDIASMQQNIRIAKMFIERDVRMADASFVFENGVGEGGSDKLTMGYVESLDNACGEDPDPTDDIDRPCSELSTLHLKGDMPESSSVANVYEDLSGEASDWEEGCYCGGETYDSPQYGFQAIIETPKGYDPAVSDIFYLTGVNANKLNQLINHPVMLEGEDGKNEKFDNKIINAYPDKSIINFYIPESRITTSYEIKDGELLRGDQLIADNVEDLQFAFCGDFDNDGIVDPENTNDWFNGELEEGDLPADSKILVRYVRITLLGRTSKQHQISDTRPSIEDNAQADTQDKFNRRLLQTTVQMRNASL
;
A
#
# COMPACT_ATOMS: atom_id res chain seq x y z
N MET A 1 -28.59 -21.58 -99.91
CA MET A 1 -27.93 -21.41 -98.59
C MET A 1 -26.45 -21.73 -98.75
N LYS A 2 -25.55 -20.75 -98.60
CA LYS A 2 -24.10 -20.98 -98.52
C LYS A 2 -23.73 -21.28 -97.05
N PRO A 3 -22.88 -22.27 -96.75
CA PRO A 3 -22.46 -22.53 -95.38
C PRO A 3 -21.52 -21.41 -94.90
N ALA A 4 -21.79 -20.85 -93.73
CA ALA A 4 -20.92 -19.89 -93.07
C ALA A 4 -19.78 -20.66 -92.37
N ILE A 5 -18.56 -20.47 -92.84
CA ILE A 5 -17.35 -21.03 -92.22
C ILE A 5 -16.90 -20.04 -91.13
N ILE A 6 -17.07 -20.43 -89.87
CA ILE A 6 -16.55 -19.66 -88.72
C ILE A 6 -15.03 -19.89 -88.67
N LYS A 7 -14.25 -18.86 -89.01
CA LYS A 7 -12.80 -18.86 -88.76
C LYS A 7 -12.57 -18.63 -87.28
N ILE A 8 -12.02 -19.63 -86.58
CA ILE A 8 -11.48 -19.45 -85.24
C ILE A 8 -10.03 -18.99 -85.42
N ASP A 9 -9.79 -17.69 -85.27
CA ASP A 9 -8.42 -17.15 -85.20
C ASP A 9 -7.78 -17.63 -83.90
N LYS A 10 -6.88 -18.61 -84.01
CA LYS A 10 -6.05 -19.07 -82.90
C LYS A 10 -4.96 -18.01 -82.70
N LYS A 11 -5.14 -17.09 -81.75
CA LYS A 11 -4.06 -16.20 -81.31
C LYS A 11 -2.84 -17.05 -80.97
N GLN A 12 -1.73 -16.84 -81.68
CA GLN A 12 -0.44 -17.39 -81.27
C GLN A 12 0.02 -16.58 -80.07
N GLU A 13 -0.05 -17.18 -78.89
CA GLU A 13 0.62 -16.66 -77.70
C GLU A 13 2.13 -16.76 -77.96
N SER A 14 2.80 -15.61 -78.10
CA SER A 14 4.26 -15.54 -78.22
C SER A 14 4.89 -15.98 -76.89
N GLY A 15 5.76 -16.99 -76.94
CA GLY A 15 6.52 -17.44 -75.76
C GLY A 15 7.54 -16.40 -75.29
N PHE A 16 7.93 -16.48 -74.01
CA PHE A 16 8.89 -15.56 -73.40
C PHE A 16 10.32 -15.83 -73.86
N THR A 17 11.09 -14.75 -74.04
CA THR A 17 12.53 -14.83 -74.27
C THR A 17 13.30 -15.04 -72.96
N LEU A 18 14.48 -15.66 -73.02
CA LEU A 18 15.33 -15.88 -71.83
C LEU A 18 15.67 -14.56 -71.12
N ILE A 19 15.89 -13.48 -71.89
CA ILE A 19 16.24 -12.16 -71.37
C ILE A 19 15.06 -11.54 -70.60
N GLU A 20 13.81 -11.70 -71.05
CA GLU A 20 12.63 -11.21 -70.34
C GLU A 20 12.45 -11.89 -68.98
N VAL A 21 12.70 -13.21 -68.91
CA VAL A 21 12.63 -13.95 -67.63
C VAL A 21 13.72 -13.48 -66.67
N LEU A 22 14.95 -13.26 -67.14
CA LEU A 22 16.05 -12.77 -66.30
C LEU A 22 15.78 -11.36 -65.76
N VAL A 23 15.26 -10.45 -66.59
CA VAL A 23 14.91 -9.10 -66.16
C VAL A 23 13.73 -9.13 -65.17
N ALA A 24 12.71 -9.95 -65.44
CA ALA A 24 11.57 -10.10 -64.53
C ALA A 24 11.99 -10.63 -63.15
N LEU A 25 12.86 -11.64 -63.10
CA LEU A 25 13.40 -12.18 -61.84
C LEU A 25 14.25 -11.15 -61.10
N ALA A 26 15.07 -10.37 -61.81
CA ALA A 26 15.87 -9.31 -61.22
C ALA A 26 14.97 -8.25 -60.55
N ILE A 27 13.94 -7.76 -61.25
CA ILE A 27 13.00 -6.78 -60.70
C ILE A 27 12.23 -7.38 -59.50
N PHE A 28 11.73 -8.60 -59.63
CA PHE A 28 11.00 -9.27 -58.56
C PHE A 28 11.84 -9.46 -57.30
N SER A 29 13.14 -9.76 -57.44
CA SER A 29 14.05 -9.89 -56.30
C SER A 29 14.21 -8.57 -55.53
N ILE A 30 14.34 -7.44 -56.25
CA ILE A 30 14.44 -6.11 -55.63
C ILE A 30 13.15 -5.77 -54.87
N VAL A 31 12.00 -6.08 -55.46
CA VAL A 31 10.69 -5.86 -54.82
C VAL A 31 10.55 -6.71 -53.56
N ILE A 32 10.92 -7.99 -53.61
CA ILE A 32 10.86 -8.88 -52.43
C ILE A 32 11.71 -8.32 -51.29
N VAL A 33 12.93 -7.85 -51.56
CA VAL A 33 13.81 -7.27 -50.53
C VAL A 33 13.13 -6.09 -49.85
N GLY A 34 12.51 -5.18 -50.63
CA GLY A 34 11.76 -4.06 -50.07
C GLY A 34 10.56 -4.49 -49.22
N VAL A 35 9.81 -5.52 -49.65
CA VAL A 35 8.68 -6.06 -48.89
C VAL A 35 9.15 -6.70 -47.57
N ILE A 36 10.25 -7.45 -47.59
CA ILE A 36 10.83 -8.07 -46.39
C ILE A 36 11.25 -7.00 -45.39
N GLU A 37 11.88 -5.92 -45.83
CA GLU A 37 12.29 -4.82 -44.95
C GLU A 37 11.08 -4.16 -44.26
N VAL A 38 10.03 -3.85 -45.02
CA VAL A 38 8.78 -3.32 -44.47
C VAL A 38 8.17 -4.30 -43.47
N PHE A 39 8.13 -5.59 -43.80
CA PHE A 39 7.61 -6.62 -42.91
C PHE A 39 8.40 -6.72 -41.60
N VAL A 40 9.74 -6.74 -41.67
CA VAL A 40 10.61 -6.80 -40.48
C VAL A 40 10.42 -5.56 -39.60
N ASN A 41 10.34 -4.37 -40.19
CA ASN A 41 10.11 -3.14 -39.44
C ASN A 41 8.70 -3.11 -38.82
N SER A 42 7.68 -3.58 -39.54
CA SER A 42 6.32 -3.71 -39.02
C SER A 42 6.26 -4.69 -37.84
N ASN A 43 6.91 -5.86 -37.95
CA ASN A 43 6.96 -6.84 -36.88
C ASN A 43 7.70 -6.33 -35.64
N LYS A 44 8.83 -5.60 -35.82
CA LYS A 44 9.55 -4.97 -34.71
C LYS A 44 8.69 -3.92 -33.99
N SER A 45 7.99 -3.08 -34.73
CA SER A 45 7.09 -2.07 -34.15
C SER A 45 5.93 -2.73 -33.40
N TYR A 46 5.38 -3.83 -33.93
CA TYR A 46 4.35 -4.61 -33.26
C TYR A 46 4.84 -5.19 -31.93
N MET A 47 6.01 -5.85 -31.92
CA MET A 47 6.61 -6.37 -30.68
C MET A 47 6.89 -5.27 -29.65
N MET A 48 7.40 -4.12 -30.08
CA MET A 48 7.64 -2.98 -29.19
C MET A 48 6.34 -2.45 -28.57
N GLN A 49 5.26 -2.37 -29.34
CA GLN A 49 3.96 -1.95 -28.81
C GLN A 49 3.39 -2.95 -27.80
N ASP A 50 3.57 -4.24 -28.05
CA ASP A 50 3.17 -5.32 -27.14
C ASP A 50 3.95 -5.27 -25.82
N ASP A 51 5.28 -5.08 -25.89
CA ASP A 51 6.14 -4.92 -24.71
C ASP A 51 5.77 -3.66 -23.90
N ILE A 52 5.45 -2.54 -24.57
CA ILE A 52 4.98 -1.31 -23.90
C ILE A 52 3.62 -1.52 -23.23
N ALA A 53 2.68 -2.20 -23.90
CA ALA A 53 1.36 -2.47 -23.33
C ALA A 53 1.47 -3.36 -22.09
N SER A 54 2.29 -4.40 -22.16
CA SER A 54 2.58 -5.30 -21.04
C SER A 54 3.20 -4.56 -19.87
N MET A 55 4.23 -3.74 -20.12
CA MET A 55 4.85 -2.87 -19.11
C MET A 55 3.81 -1.97 -18.44
N GLN A 56 2.96 -1.28 -19.20
CA GLN A 56 1.94 -0.37 -18.67
C GLN A 56 0.90 -1.09 -17.79
N GLN A 57 0.45 -2.27 -18.21
CA GLN A 57 -0.48 -3.07 -17.41
C GLN A 57 0.17 -3.50 -16.10
N ASN A 58 1.42 -3.95 -16.16
CA ASN A 58 2.18 -4.44 -15.01
C ASN A 58 2.34 -3.35 -13.92
N ILE A 59 2.86 -2.18 -14.29
CA ILE A 59 3.01 -1.06 -13.33
C ILE A 59 1.65 -0.53 -12.82
N ARG A 60 0.57 -0.66 -13.61
CA ARG A 60 -0.77 -0.28 -13.16
C ARG A 60 -1.27 -1.22 -12.05
N ILE A 61 -0.96 -2.51 -12.13
CA ILE A 61 -1.30 -3.49 -11.09
C ILE A 61 -0.52 -3.19 -9.81
N ALA A 62 0.80 -3.01 -9.91
CA ALA A 62 1.64 -2.62 -8.77
C ALA A 62 1.14 -1.36 -8.07
N LYS A 63 0.84 -0.32 -8.86
CA LYS A 63 0.24 0.93 -8.37
C LYS A 63 -1.02 0.66 -7.53
N MET A 64 -1.94 -0.18 -8.00
CA MET A 64 -3.18 -0.46 -7.25
C MET A 64 -2.92 -1.10 -5.89
N PHE A 65 -1.93 -1.99 -5.77
CA PHE A 65 -1.55 -2.57 -4.48
C PHE A 65 -0.98 -1.51 -3.54
N ILE A 66 0.01 -0.72 -3.99
CA ILE A 66 0.62 0.32 -3.16
C ILE A 66 -0.42 1.36 -2.74
N GLU A 67 -1.27 1.83 -3.66
CA GLU A 67 -2.32 2.81 -3.36
C GLU A 67 -3.33 2.30 -2.32
N ARG A 68 -3.67 1.00 -2.38
CA ARG A 68 -4.57 0.39 -1.40
C ARG A 68 -3.93 0.38 -0.03
N ASP A 69 -2.68 -0.05 0.06
CA ASP A 69 -2.00 -0.25 1.33
C ASP A 69 -1.60 1.08 1.97
N VAL A 70 -1.11 2.05 1.18
CA VAL A 70 -0.83 3.43 1.65
C VAL A 70 -2.11 4.09 2.19
N ARG A 71 -3.25 3.82 1.56
CA ARG A 71 -4.53 4.37 2.04
C ARG A 71 -4.94 3.79 3.40
N MET A 72 -4.57 2.55 3.69
CA MET A 72 -4.90 1.85 4.95
C MET A 72 -3.79 1.99 6.00
N ALA A 73 -2.60 2.45 5.60
CA ALA A 73 -1.45 2.62 6.46
C ALA A 73 -1.79 3.46 7.70
N ASP A 74 -1.38 2.94 8.85
CA ASP A 74 -1.37 3.67 10.12
C ASP A 74 -0.19 4.66 10.16
N ALA A 75 -0.07 5.42 11.24
CA ALA A 75 1.02 6.38 11.40
C ALA A 75 2.41 5.72 11.58
N SER A 76 2.47 4.40 11.76
CA SER A 76 3.69 3.65 11.96
C SER A 76 4.16 3.05 10.62
N PHE A 77 4.90 3.88 9.91
CA PHE A 77 5.66 3.52 8.72
C PHE A 77 7.15 3.85 8.90
N VAL A 78 7.99 3.16 8.14
CA VAL A 78 9.43 3.37 8.05
C VAL A 78 9.75 3.64 6.59
N PHE A 79 10.35 4.79 6.33
CA PHE A 79 10.88 5.15 5.02
C PHE A 79 12.38 4.90 5.01
N GLU A 80 12.86 4.31 3.93
CA GLU A 80 14.29 4.09 3.71
C GLU A 80 14.63 4.64 2.32
N ASN A 81 15.18 5.85 2.29
CA ASN A 81 15.56 6.54 1.06
C ASN A 81 16.71 5.84 0.34
N GLY A 82 16.51 5.50 -0.94
CA GLY A 82 17.58 5.12 -1.85
C GLY A 82 18.31 3.82 -1.50
N VAL A 83 17.71 2.95 -0.67
CA VAL A 83 18.30 1.66 -0.26
C VAL A 83 18.12 0.55 -1.29
N GLY A 84 17.15 0.70 -2.20
CA GLY A 84 16.81 -0.25 -3.25
C GLY A 84 17.67 -0.12 -4.51
N GLU A 85 17.47 -1.04 -5.45
CA GLU A 85 18.18 -1.03 -6.73
C GLU A 85 18.00 0.31 -7.46
N GLY A 86 19.09 0.83 -8.05
CA GLY A 86 19.03 2.06 -8.84
C GLY A 86 18.76 3.34 -8.04
N GLY A 87 18.87 3.28 -6.70
CA GLY A 87 18.48 4.39 -5.81
C GLY A 87 16.98 4.42 -5.54
N SER A 88 16.28 3.30 -5.73
CA SER A 88 14.87 3.17 -5.36
C SER A 88 14.67 3.24 -3.86
N ASP A 89 13.55 3.80 -3.46
CA ASP A 89 13.12 3.83 -2.07
C ASP A 89 12.52 2.50 -1.61
N LYS A 90 12.52 2.31 -0.30
CA LYS A 90 11.73 1.29 0.37
C LYS A 90 10.81 1.92 1.38
N LEU A 91 9.56 1.46 1.38
CA LEU A 91 8.53 1.90 2.32
C LEU A 91 7.96 0.68 3.04
N THR A 92 8.08 0.66 4.36
CA THR A 92 7.49 -0.36 5.23
C THR A 92 6.35 0.29 6.01
N MET A 93 5.16 -0.30 5.99
CA MET A 93 3.97 0.27 6.65
C MET A 93 3.23 -0.80 7.43
N GLY A 94 2.73 -0.41 8.60
CA GLY A 94 1.68 -1.14 9.30
C GLY A 94 0.30 -0.70 8.84
N TYR A 95 -0.64 -1.64 8.74
CA TYR A 95 -2.06 -1.34 8.69
C TYR A 95 -2.84 -2.43 9.40
N VAL A 96 -4.04 -2.10 9.88
CA VAL A 96 -4.96 -3.06 10.47
C VAL A 96 -5.83 -3.63 9.35
N GLU A 97 -5.76 -4.94 9.12
CA GLU A 97 -6.71 -5.64 8.25
C GLU A 97 -7.87 -6.14 9.10
N SER A 98 -9.10 -5.94 8.60
CA SER A 98 -10.28 -6.58 9.18
C SER A 98 -10.18 -8.07 8.87
N LEU A 99 -9.64 -8.84 9.79
CA LEU A 99 -9.63 -10.29 9.68
C LEU A 99 -11.06 -10.80 9.89
N ASP A 100 -11.55 -11.60 8.94
CA ASP A 100 -12.75 -12.43 9.17
C ASP A 100 -12.43 -13.33 10.37
N ASN A 101 -13.18 -13.16 11.45
CA ASN A 101 -12.93 -13.81 12.74
C ASN A 101 -11.55 -13.46 13.36
N ALA A 102 -11.26 -12.16 13.49
CA ALA A 102 -10.02 -11.64 14.09
C ALA A 102 -9.69 -12.24 15.47
N CYS A 103 -10.68 -12.75 16.18
CA CYS A 103 -10.54 -13.36 17.49
C CYS A 103 -10.43 -14.89 17.49
N GLY A 104 -10.50 -15.55 16.33
CA GLY A 104 -10.40 -17.00 16.22
C GLY A 104 -11.66 -17.75 16.70
N GLU A 105 -11.56 -19.06 16.84
CA GLU A 105 -12.65 -19.86 17.42
C GLU A 105 -12.68 -19.70 18.94
N ASP A 106 -13.88 -19.79 19.52
CA ASP A 106 -14.07 -19.81 20.97
C ASP A 106 -13.27 -20.96 21.61
N PRO A 107 -12.33 -20.66 22.54
CA PRO A 107 -11.52 -21.66 23.21
C PRO A 107 -12.31 -22.56 24.18
N ASP A 108 -13.45 -22.12 24.71
CA ASP A 108 -14.31 -22.91 25.61
C ASP A 108 -15.80 -22.73 25.29
N PRO A 109 -16.33 -23.44 24.27
CA PRO A 109 -17.73 -23.33 23.86
C PRO A 109 -18.73 -23.92 24.86
N THR A 110 -18.29 -24.23 26.09
CA THR A 110 -19.13 -24.74 27.17
C THR A 110 -19.39 -23.71 28.26
N ASP A 111 -18.69 -22.57 28.24
CA ASP A 111 -19.00 -21.43 29.09
C ASP A 111 -20.15 -20.58 28.50
N ASP A 112 -20.51 -19.49 29.18
CA ASP A 112 -21.56 -18.56 28.74
C ASP A 112 -20.97 -17.38 27.92
N ILE A 113 -19.74 -17.49 27.39
CA ILE A 113 -18.97 -16.42 26.71
C ILE A 113 -18.83 -16.73 25.22
N ASP A 114 -19.92 -16.54 24.45
CA ASP A 114 -19.96 -16.87 23.02
C ASP A 114 -19.53 -15.70 22.08
N ARG A 115 -19.18 -14.53 22.61
CA ARG A 115 -18.92 -13.33 21.80
C ARG A 115 -17.42 -13.07 21.57
N PRO A 116 -16.97 -12.82 20.33
CA PRO A 116 -15.60 -12.41 20.09
C PRO A 116 -15.37 -10.96 20.54
N CYS A 117 -14.20 -10.66 21.14
CA CYS A 117 -13.88 -9.31 21.64
C CYS A 117 -13.82 -8.25 20.53
N SER A 118 -13.68 -8.66 19.26
CA SER A 118 -13.77 -7.77 18.09
C SER A 118 -15.15 -7.14 17.90
N GLU A 119 -16.20 -7.70 18.50
CA GLU A 119 -17.57 -7.18 18.44
C GLU A 119 -17.91 -6.24 19.60
N LEU A 120 -16.98 -6.02 20.53
CA LEU A 120 -17.21 -5.08 21.63
C LEU A 120 -17.44 -3.67 21.09
N SER A 121 -18.44 -2.99 21.66
CA SER A 121 -18.74 -1.62 21.32
C SER A 121 -17.59 -0.68 21.69
N THR A 122 -17.26 0.23 20.78
CA THR A 122 -16.27 1.30 21.00
C THR A 122 -16.66 2.15 22.20
N LEU A 123 -15.66 2.49 23.03
CA LEU A 123 -15.82 3.37 24.17
C LEU A 123 -15.30 4.78 23.87
N HIS A 124 -15.88 5.79 24.50
CA HIS A 124 -15.46 7.19 24.38
C HIS A 124 -15.07 7.74 25.75
N LEU A 125 -13.83 8.20 25.86
CA LEU A 125 -13.30 8.84 27.06
C LEU A 125 -14.05 10.14 27.34
N LYS A 126 -14.35 10.38 28.62
CA LYS A 126 -14.98 11.62 29.08
C LYS A 126 -13.92 12.56 29.66
N GLY A 127 -13.91 13.83 29.27
CA GLY A 127 -12.96 14.83 29.75
C GLY A 127 -13.12 15.24 31.22
N ASP A 128 -12.27 16.18 31.65
CA ASP A 128 -12.25 16.82 32.97
C ASP A 128 -12.06 15.85 34.16
N MET A 129 -11.11 14.92 34.02
CA MET A 129 -10.78 13.92 35.04
C MET A 129 -9.44 14.22 35.72
N PRO A 130 -9.20 13.71 36.95
CA PRO A 130 -7.89 13.83 37.58
C PRO A 130 -6.81 13.15 36.73
N GLU A 131 -5.83 13.92 36.25
CA GLU A 131 -4.75 13.46 35.35
C GLU A 131 -3.83 12.38 35.95
N SER A 132 -3.91 12.12 37.26
CA SER A 132 -3.11 11.10 37.94
C SER A 132 -3.90 9.84 38.30
N SER A 133 -5.18 9.79 37.96
CA SER A 133 -6.05 8.67 38.31
C SER A 133 -5.90 7.53 37.31
N SER A 134 -5.73 6.31 37.83
CA SER A 134 -5.81 5.04 37.10
C SER A 134 -7.25 4.53 36.94
N VAL A 135 -8.20 5.46 37.04
CA VAL A 135 -9.62 5.24 36.79
C VAL A 135 -10.09 6.38 35.88
N ALA A 136 -10.70 5.99 34.77
CA ALA A 136 -11.21 6.86 33.73
C ALA A 136 -12.72 6.72 33.64
N ASN A 137 -13.40 7.84 33.36
CA ASN A 137 -14.82 7.86 33.04
C ASN A 137 -14.99 7.78 31.52
N VAL A 138 -16.01 7.06 31.09
CA VAL A 138 -16.45 7.01 29.70
C VAL A 138 -17.89 7.51 29.56
N TYR A 139 -18.36 7.64 28.32
CA TYR A 139 -19.73 8.00 28.01
C TYR A 139 -20.69 6.81 28.06
N GLU A 140 -20.20 5.62 27.80
CA GLU A 140 -20.95 4.37 27.77
C GLU A 140 -21.21 3.83 29.17
N ASP A 141 -22.29 3.06 29.31
CA ASP A 141 -22.57 2.30 30.52
C ASP A 141 -21.95 0.89 30.38
N LEU A 142 -20.98 0.62 31.24
CA LEU A 142 -20.09 -0.55 31.31
C LEU A 142 -20.57 -1.64 32.28
N SER A 143 -21.57 -1.37 33.12
CA SER A 143 -22.11 -2.34 34.08
C SER A 143 -23.63 -2.27 34.13
N GLY A 144 -24.34 -3.18 33.47
CA GLY A 144 -25.80 -3.26 33.43
C GLY A 144 -26.28 -4.12 32.27
N GLU A 145 -27.54 -4.60 32.31
CA GLU A 145 -28.11 -5.61 31.39
C GLU A 145 -27.99 -5.31 29.87
N ALA A 146 -27.59 -4.10 29.47
CA ALA A 146 -27.40 -3.69 28.08
C ALA A 146 -25.93 -3.40 27.74
N SER A 147 -24.99 -3.66 28.66
CA SER A 147 -23.58 -3.37 28.47
C SER A 147 -22.87 -4.56 27.86
N ASP A 148 -22.32 -4.35 26.67
CA ASP A 148 -21.44 -5.35 26.06
C ASP A 148 -20.21 -5.64 26.93
N TRP A 149 -19.80 -4.71 27.79
CA TRP A 149 -18.60 -4.83 28.62
C TRP A 149 -18.86 -5.54 29.96
N GLU A 150 -20.11 -5.84 30.30
CA GLU A 150 -20.45 -6.67 31.46
C GLU A 150 -20.34 -8.17 31.14
N GLU A 151 -20.65 -8.54 29.90
CA GLU A 151 -20.47 -9.91 29.41
C GLU A 151 -19.02 -10.12 28.97
N GLY A 152 -18.46 -11.31 29.24
CA GLY A 152 -17.13 -11.65 28.78
C GLY A 152 -17.01 -11.64 27.24
N CYS A 153 -15.80 -11.84 26.74
CA CYS A 153 -15.56 -12.10 25.33
C CYS A 153 -14.32 -12.98 25.15
N TYR A 154 -14.15 -13.62 24.01
CA TYR A 154 -12.93 -14.35 23.68
C TYR A 154 -12.13 -13.69 22.56
N CYS A 155 -10.80 -13.85 22.59
CA CYS A 155 -9.94 -13.50 21.48
C CYS A 155 -8.58 -14.20 21.57
N GLY A 156 -8.06 -14.69 20.44
CA GLY A 156 -6.71 -15.25 20.37
C GLY A 156 -6.54 -16.55 21.17
N GLY A 157 -7.63 -17.30 21.38
CA GLY A 157 -7.63 -18.52 22.20
C GLY A 157 -7.67 -18.27 23.71
N GLU A 158 -7.88 -17.02 24.14
CA GLU A 158 -8.14 -16.66 25.54
C GLU A 158 -9.58 -16.16 25.73
N THR A 159 -10.18 -16.53 26.86
CA THR A 159 -11.47 -16.00 27.30
C THR A 159 -11.22 -14.91 28.34
N TYR A 160 -11.82 -13.74 28.11
CA TYR A 160 -11.80 -12.60 28.99
C TYR A 160 -13.15 -12.52 29.69
N ASP A 161 -13.19 -12.82 30.99
CA ASP A 161 -14.31 -12.40 31.85
C ASP A 161 -14.42 -10.86 31.81
N SER A 162 -15.62 -10.31 32.06
CA SER A 162 -15.91 -8.86 32.15
C SER A 162 -14.66 -8.09 32.56
N PRO A 163 -14.18 -7.10 31.78
CA PRO A 163 -12.76 -6.78 31.66
C PRO A 163 -12.16 -6.57 33.05
N GLN A 164 -11.50 -7.61 33.57
CA GLN A 164 -10.96 -7.63 34.93
C GLN A 164 -9.45 -7.84 34.92
N TYR A 165 -8.88 -8.37 33.83
CA TYR A 165 -7.45 -8.60 33.76
C TYR A 165 -6.92 -8.63 32.32
N GLY A 166 -5.79 -7.96 32.09
CA GLY A 166 -4.92 -8.19 30.91
C GLY A 166 -5.49 -7.81 29.54
N PHE A 167 -6.68 -7.21 29.47
CA PHE A 167 -7.34 -6.89 28.20
C PHE A 167 -6.62 -5.74 27.48
N GLN A 168 -6.02 -5.99 26.33
CA GLN A 168 -5.26 -4.97 25.60
C GLN A 168 -6.20 -4.06 24.80
N ALA A 169 -6.07 -2.75 24.99
CA ALA A 169 -6.89 -1.76 24.31
C ALA A 169 -6.00 -0.67 23.67
N ILE A 170 -6.51 -0.05 22.63
CA ILE A 170 -5.90 1.10 21.97
C ILE A 170 -6.75 2.33 22.24
N ILE A 171 -6.10 3.42 22.63
CA ILE A 171 -6.71 4.74 22.79
C ILE A 171 -6.19 5.67 21.70
N GLU A 172 -7.10 6.38 21.04
CA GLU A 172 -6.81 7.33 19.97
C GLU A 172 -7.41 8.70 20.32
N THR A 173 -6.70 9.78 20.02
CA THR A 173 -7.26 11.14 20.10
C THR A 173 -8.43 11.31 19.12
N PRO A 174 -9.42 12.17 19.42
CA PRO A 174 -10.51 12.46 18.49
C PRO A 174 -9.96 12.95 17.15
N LYS A 175 -10.67 12.64 16.07
CA LYS A 175 -10.27 13.08 14.73
C LYS A 175 -10.10 14.60 14.66
N GLY A 176 -8.91 15.06 14.26
CA GLY A 176 -8.57 16.48 14.11
C GLY A 176 -8.07 17.14 15.40
N TYR A 177 -7.48 16.37 16.32
CA TYR A 177 -6.93 16.84 17.58
C TYR A 177 -5.40 16.82 17.54
N ASP A 178 -4.77 18.00 17.52
CA ASP A 178 -3.32 18.16 17.46
C ASP A 178 -2.70 18.28 18.88
N PRO A 179 -1.71 17.44 19.26
CA PRO A 179 -1.14 16.37 18.46
C PRO A 179 -2.02 15.12 18.47
N ALA A 180 -2.15 14.45 17.33
CA ALA A 180 -2.72 13.13 17.33
C ALA A 180 -1.80 12.13 18.00
N VAL A 181 -2.36 11.40 18.95
CA VAL A 181 -1.65 10.35 19.66
C VAL A 181 -2.51 9.11 19.69
N SER A 182 -1.89 7.97 19.43
CA SER A 182 -2.46 6.65 19.64
C SER A 182 -1.54 5.86 20.54
N ASP A 183 -2.09 5.19 21.54
CA ASP A 183 -1.32 4.36 22.45
C ASP A 183 -2.06 3.09 22.85
N ILE A 184 -1.27 2.05 23.12
CA ILE A 184 -1.77 0.79 23.66
C ILE A 184 -1.66 0.83 25.19
N PHE A 185 -2.69 0.35 25.87
CA PHE A 185 -2.76 0.20 27.31
C PHE A 185 -3.54 -1.06 27.68
N TYR A 186 -3.58 -1.39 28.98
CA TYR A 186 -4.32 -2.54 29.47
C TYR A 186 -5.58 -2.09 30.24
N LEU A 187 -6.72 -2.68 29.92
CA LEU A 187 -7.91 -2.60 30.76
C LEU A 187 -7.81 -3.68 31.84
N THR A 188 -7.96 -3.24 33.08
CA THR A 188 -7.77 -4.07 34.28
C THR A 188 -9.03 -4.18 35.13
N GLY A 189 -10.14 -3.60 34.66
CA GLY A 189 -11.35 -3.52 35.46
C GLY A 189 -12.40 -2.62 34.83
N VAL A 190 -13.65 -2.99 35.02
CA VAL A 190 -14.78 -2.05 35.08
C VAL A 190 -15.16 -1.87 36.55
N ASN A 191 -15.47 -0.64 36.96
CA ASN A 191 -15.89 -0.41 38.34
C ASN A 191 -17.30 -0.94 38.58
N ALA A 192 -17.41 -2.04 39.34
CA ALA A 192 -18.68 -2.69 39.67
C ALA A 192 -19.73 -1.78 40.36
N ASN A 193 -19.33 -0.63 40.92
CA ASN A 193 -20.23 0.30 41.60
C ASN A 193 -20.58 1.55 40.77
N LYS A 194 -20.03 1.66 39.55
CA LYS A 194 -20.19 2.85 38.69
C LYS A 194 -20.32 2.41 37.24
N LEU A 195 -21.48 2.72 36.66
CA LEU A 195 -21.83 2.38 35.29
C LEU A 195 -20.76 2.79 34.30
N ASN A 196 -20.09 3.92 34.46
CA ASN A 196 -19.28 4.52 33.40
C ASN A 196 -17.78 4.65 33.74
N GLN A 197 -17.21 3.72 34.52
CA GLN A 197 -15.80 3.80 34.96
C GLN A 197 -14.95 2.61 34.54
N LEU A 198 -13.90 2.90 33.77
CA LEU A 198 -12.82 1.99 33.41
C LEU A 198 -11.67 2.10 34.41
N ILE A 199 -10.98 0.99 34.63
CA ILE A 199 -9.84 0.86 35.54
C ILE A 199 -8.63 0.38 34.73
N ASN A 200 -7.53 1.12 34.81
CA ASN A 200 -6.27 0.83 34.13
C ASN A 200 -5.11 0.92 35.13
N HIS A 201 -5.21 0.16 36.21
CA HIS A 201 -4.15 0.07 37.23
C HIS A 201 -2.91 -0.60 36.62
N PRO A 202 -1.72 -0.43 37.23
CA PRO A 202 -0.58 -1.27 36.91
C PRO A 202 -0.94 -2.74 37.05
N VAL A 203 -0.58 -3.55 36.06
CA VAL A 203 -0.93 -4.97 35.95
C VAL A 203 0.34 -5.82 35.94
N MET A 204 0.25 -7.06 36.43
CA MET A 204 1.32 -8.04 36.29
C MET A 204 1.00 -8.92 35.09
N LEU A 205 1.86 -8.95 34.08
CA LEU A 205 1.67 -9.77 32.90
C LEU A 205 2.77 -10.82 32.85
N GLU A 206 2.44 -12.01 32.38
CA GLU A 206 3.44 -13.05 32.12
C GLU A 206 4.19 -12.67 30.84
N GLY A 207 5.51 -12.46 30.96
CA GLY A 207 6.38 -12.19 29.82
C GLY A 207 6.65 -13.45 29.00
N GLU A 208 7.22 -13.29 27.80
CA GLU A 208 7.58 -14.40 26.91
C GLU A 208 8.53 -15.43 27.55
N ASP A 209 9.24 -15.06 28.61
CA ASP A 209 10.14 -15.93 29.39
C ASP A 209 9.44 -16.69 30.53
N GLY A 210 8.11 -16.59 30.63
CA GLY A 210 7.28 -17.21 31.67
C GLY A 210 7.40 -16.55 33.05
N LYS A 211 7.95 -15.33 33.13
CA LYS A 211 8.03 -14.56 34.38
C LYS A 211 7.02 -13.42 34.38
N ASN A 212 6.42 -13.17 35.54
CA ASN A 212 5.53 -12.04 35.71
C ASN A 212 6.31 -10.73 35.77
N GLU A 213 6.07 -9.85 34.80
CA GLU A 213 6.60 -8.49 34.72
C GLU A 213 5.53 -7.47 35.09
N LYS A 214 5.96 -6.40 35.78
CA LYS A 214 5.05 -5.31 36.15
C LYS A 214 4.94 -4.35 34.99
N PHE A 215 3.74 -4.21 34.44
CA PHE A 215 3.39 -3.17 33.47
C PHE A 215 2.81 -1.97 34.20
N ASP A 216 3.58 -0.87 34.22
CA ASP A 216 3.08 0.43 34.64
C ASP A 216 2.19 0.99 33.52
N ASN A 217 0.90 0.69 33.63
CA ASN A 217 -0.13 1.06 32.67
C ASN A 217 -0.17 2.58 32.41
N LYS A 218 -0.59 2.99 31.20
CA LYS A 218 -0.65 4.42 30.83
C LYS A 218 -1.78 5.12 31.54
N ILE A 219 -1.58 6.35 32.02
CA ILE A 219 -2.66 7.15 32.59
C ILE A 219 -3.46 7.80 31.44
N ILE A 220 -4.58 7.19 31.08
CA ILE A 220 -5.41 7.63 29.95
C ILE A 220 -6.22 8.91 30.21
N ASN A 221 -6.26 9.40 31.46
CA ASN A 221 -7.00 10.62 31.81
C ASN A 221 -6.41 11.91 31.21
N ALA A 222 -5.19 11.86 30.70
CA ALA A 222 -4.55 12.99 30.00
C ALA A 222 -5.04 13.13 28.55
N TYR A 223 -5.76 12.15 28.01
CA TYR A 223 -6.34 12.23 26.68
C TYR A 223 -7.53 13.18 26.65
N PRO A 224 -7.74 13.88 25.52
CA PRO A 224 -8.87 14.80 25.36
C PRO A 224 -10.23 14.11 25.43
N ASP A 225 -11.26 14.91 25.70
CA ASP A 225 -12.65 14.48 25.66
C ASP A 225 -13.00 13.82 24.31
N LYS A 226 -13.73 12.70 24.36
CA LYS A 226 -14.14 11.85 23.24
C LYS A 226 -13.01 11.08 22.55
N SER A 227 -11.86 10.94 23.19
CA SER A 227 -10.87 9.95 22.76
C SER A 227 -11.51 8.57 22.63
N ILE A 228 -11.17 7.87 21.55
CA ILE A 228 -11.76 6.60 21.18
C ILE A 228 -10.95 5.49 21.83
N ILE A 229 -11.63 4.56 22.50
CA ILE A 229 -11.02 3.37 23.08
C ILE A 229 -11.64 2.15 22.43
N ASN A 230 -10.79 1.32 21.83
CA ASN A 230 -11.19 0.06 21.20
C ASN A 230 -10.37 -1.09 21.77
N PHE A 231 -10.94 -2.30 21.70
CA PHE A 231 -10.13 -3.51 21.89
C PHE A 231 -9.02 -3.56 20.84
N TYR A 232 -7.83 -3.95 21.26
CA TYR A 232 -6.67 -4.07 20.37
C TYR A 232 -6.34 -5.54 20.13
N ILE A 233 -6.39 -5.95 18.85
CA ILE A 233 -6.02 -7.29 18.40
C ILE A 233 -4.64 -7.18 17.75
N PRO A 234 -3.54 -7.61 18.40
CA PRO A 234 -2.19 -7.50 17.83
C PRO A 234 -2.06 -8.21 16.48
N GLU A 235 -2.77 -9.33 16.30
CA GLU A 235 -2.76 -10.18 15.12
C GLU A 235 -3.43 -9.54 13.88
N SER A 236 -4.25 -8.50 14.10
CA SER A 236 -4.88 -7.75 13.00
C SER A 236 -3.92 -6.76 12.32
N ARG A 237 -2.76 -6.49 12.93
CA ARG A 237 -1.77 -5.56 12.40
C ARG A 237 -0.83 -6.26 11.43
N ILE A 238 -0.98 -5.95 10.16
CA ILE A 238 -0.13 -6.46 9.09
C ILE A 238 0.94 -5.41 8.80
N THR A 239 2.20 -5.84 8.78
CA THR A 239 3.30 -5.03 8.28
C THR A 239 3.67 -5.51 6.88
N THR A 240 3.74 -4.60 5.92
CA THR A 240 4.17 -4.91 4.55
C THR A 240 5.19 -3.90 4.08
N SER A 241 6.16 -4.35 3.28
CA SER A 241 7.20 -3.51 2.70
C SER A 241 7.11 -3.49 1.18
N TYR A 242 7.39 -2.35 0.57
CA TYR A 242 7.56 -2.22 -0.86
C TYR A 242 9.03 -1.93 -1.17
N GLU A 243 9.64 -2.77 -1.98
CA GLU A 243 11.03 -2.63 -2.40
C GLU A 243 11.25 -3.23 -3.78
N ILE A 244 12.27 -2.76 -4.49
CA ILE A 244 12.72 -3.35 -5.75
C ILE A 244 13.97 -4.19 -5.50
N LYS A 245 13.95 -5.43 -5.98
CA LYS A 245 15.09 -6.36 -6.00
C LYS A 245 15.20 -7.00 -7.37
N ASP A 246 16.36 -6.88 -8.02
CA ASP A 246 16.62 -7.47 -9.35
C ASP A 246 15.59 -7.07 -10.42
N GLY A 247 15.09 -5.83 -10.37
CA GLY A 247 14.02 -5.30 -11.23
C GLY A 247 12.62 -5.85 -10.94
N GLU A 248 12.45 -6.61 -9.86
CA GLU A 248 11.18 -7.11 -9.36
C GLU A 248 10.70 -6.22 -8.21
N LEU A 249 9.49 -5.69 -8.33
CA LEU A 249 8.82 -4.96 -7.26
C LEU A 249 8.06 -5.95 -6.37
N LEU A 250 8.46 -5.97 -5.11
CA LEU A 250 7.93 -6.87 -4.10
C LEU A 250 7.02 -6.12 -3.13
N ARG A 251 6.02 -6.82 -2.62
CA ARG A 251 5.15 -6.46 -1.51
C ARG A 251 5.36 -7.51 -0.41
N GLY A 252 6.19 -7.22 0.58
CA GLY A 252 6.79 -8.26 1.43
C GLY A 252 7.54 -9.26 0.55
N ASP A 253 7.15 -10.54 0.60
CA ASP A 253 7.71 -11.58 -0.27
C ASP A 253 6.93 -11.80 -1.58
N GLN A 254 5.83 -11.06 -1.77
CA GLN A 254 4.96 -11.23 -2.94
C GLN A 254 5.47 -10.39 -4.11
N LEU A 255 5.78 -11.05 -5.22
CA LEU A 255 6.00 -10.39 -6.50
C LEU A 255 4.72 -9.73 -7.01
N ILE A 256 4.74 -8.41 -7.21
CA ILE A 256 3.59 -7.65 -7.72
C ILE A 256 3.81 -7.04 -9.10
N ALA A 257 5.06 -6.83 -9.51
CA ALA A 257 5.41 -6.38 -10.86
C ALA A 257 6.88 -6.66 -11.23
N ASP A 258 7.12 -7.06 -12.47
CA ASP A 258 8.48 -7.23 -13.02
C ASP A 258 8.95 -6.02 -13.83
N ASN A 259 10.25 -5.91 -14.08
CA ASN A 259 10.84 -4.85 -14.90
C ASN A 259 10.47 -3.44 -14.40
N VAL A 260 10.37 -3.28 -13.08
CA VAL A 260 10.29 -1.97 -12.43
C VAL A 260 11.71 -1.49 -12.23
N GLU A 261 12.02 -0.34 -12.80
CA GLU A 261 13.36 0.25 -12.79
C GLU A 261 13.57 1.19 -11.61
N ASP A 262 12.48 1.84 -11.14
CA ASP A 262 12.56 2.82 -10.06
C ASP A 262 11.23 2.87 -9.28
N LEU A 263 11.34 3.04 -7.97
CA LEU A 263 10.24 3.31 -7.05
C LEU A 263 10.67 4.43 -6.12
N GLN A 264 9.90 5.51 -6.06
CA GLN A 264 10.18 6.69 -5.25
C GLN A 264 8.93 7.11 -4.47
N PHE A 265 9.15 7.63 -3.26
CA PHE A 265 8.09 8.17 -2.41
C PHE A 265 8.37 9.62 -2.03
N ALA A 266 7.33 10.45 -2.05
CA ALA A 266 7.37 11.78 -1.46
C ALA A 266 6.21 11.96 -0.49
N PHE A 267 6.46 12.65 0.62
CA PHE A 267 5.50 12.79 1.71
C PHE A 267 4.98 14.22 1.78
N CYS A 268 3.68 14.35 1.97
CA CYS A 268 3.01 15.64 2.08
C CYS A 268 2.17 15.71 3.36
N GLY A 269 2.31 16.82 4.07
CA GLY A 269 1.76 17.13 5.39
C GLY A 269 1.77 18.63 5.64
N ASP A 270 1.35 19.05 6.83
CA ASP A 270 1.35 20.46 7.22
C ASP A 270 2.76 20.91 7.64
N PHE A 271 3.69 20.98 6.67
CA PHE A 271 5.09 21.34 6.92
C PHE A 271 5.34 22.85 6.90
N ASP A 272 4.42 23.65 6.35
CA ASP A 272 4.49 25.10 6.41
C ASP A 272 3.68 25.71 7.57
N ASN A 273 3.02 24.85 8.34
CA ASN A 273 2.37 25.14 9.61
C ASN A 273 1.23 26.15 9.48
N ASP A 274 0.51 26.10 8.35
CA ASP A 274 -0.65 26.93 8.07
C ASP A 274 -1.98 26.31 8.57
N GLY A 275 -1.92 25.08 9.09
CA GLY A 275 -3.06 24.33 9.61
C GLY A 275 -3.87 23.61 8.53
N ILE A 276 -3.40 23.58 7.29
CA ILE A 276 -4.03 22.99 6.12
C ILE A 276 -3.02 22.03 5.48
N VAL A 277 -3.52 20.96 4.87
CA VAL A 277 -2.69 20.10 4.01
C VAL A 277 -3.21 20.16 2.60
N ASP A 278 -2.45 20.80 1.72
CA ASP A 278 -2.68 21.02 0.31
C ASP A 278 -1.57 20.36 -0.54
N PRO A 279 -1.84 19.20 -1.16
CA PRO A 279 -0.90 18.55 -2.07
C PRO A 279 -0.55 19.38 -3.33
N GLU A 280 -1.30 20.44 -3.65
CA GLU A 280 -0.98 21.38 -4.73
C GLU A 280 0.04 22.46 -4.28
N ASN A 281 0.18 22.69 -2.98
CA ASN A 281 1.18 23.57 -2.40
C ASN A 281 2.53 22.84 -2.28
N THR A 282 3.59 23.39 -2.86
CA THR A 282 4.93 22.78 -2.79
C THR A 282 5.54 22.83 -1.38
N ASN A 283 5.07 23.73 -0.51
CA ASN A 283 5.61 23.85 0.84
C ASN A 283 5.09 22.75 1.78
N ASP A 284 3.99 22.10 1.43
CA ASP A 284 3.41 20.97 2.15
C ASP A 284 4.10 19.65 1.81
N TRP A 285 5.08 19.66 0.90
CA TRP A 285 5.91 18.49 0.62
C TRP A 285 7.15 18.53 1.49
N PHE A 286 7.44 17.40 2.15
CA PHE A 286 8.61 17.28 2.99
C PHE A 286 9.88 17.60 2.19
N ASN A 287 10.65 18.57 2.67
CA ASN A 287 11.92 19.01 2.09
C ASN A 287 13.04 19.11 3.15
N GLY A 288 12.79 18.53 4.34
CA GLY A 288 13.71 18.54 5.46
C GLY A 288 14.84 17.51 5.31
N GLU A 289 15.72 17.48 6.29
CA GLU A 289 16.77 16.46 6.38
C GLU A 289 16.18 15.13 6.90
N LEU A 290 16.56 14.03 6.27
CA LEU A 290 16.19 12.68 6.71
C LEU A 290 17.11 12.24 7.87
N GLU A 291 16.56 11.52 8.84
CA GLU A 291 17.29 10.90 9.93
C GLU A 291 17.55 9.44 9.58
N GLU A 292 18.82 9.08 9.34
CA GLU A 292 19.22 7.73 8.92
C GLU A 292 18.51 7.21 7.65
N GLY A 293 18.04 8.12 6.79
CA GLY A 293 17.31 7.79 5.57
C GLY A 293 15.78 7.68 5.75
N ASP A 294 15.27 7.97 6.95
CA ASP A 294 13.85 7.98 7.30
C ASP A 294 13.36 9.40 7.61
N LEU A 295 12.03 9.59 7.63
CA LEU A 295 11.44 10.83 8.12
C LEU A 295 11.67 10.97 9.64
N PRO A 296 12.00 12.18 10.12
CA PRO A 296 12.01 12.48 11.55
C PRO A 296 10.65 12.14 12.20
N ALA A 297 10.67 11.69 13.46
CA ALA A 297 9.46 11.22 14.15
C ALA A 297 8.36 12.31 14.25
N ASP A 298 8.75 13.57 14.46
CA ASP A 298 7.87 14.74 14.47
C ASP A 298 7.35 15.11 13.08
N SER A 299 8.07 14.75 12.01
CA SER A 299 7.61 14.93 10.63
C SER A 299 6.63 13.85 10.20
N LYS A 300 6.81 12.60 10.66
CA LYS A 300 5.93 11.47 10.34
C LYS A 300 4.48 11.72 10.77
N ILE A 301 4.28 12.33 11.93
CA ILE A 301 2.94 12.64 12.45
C ILE A 301 2.18 13.67 11.60
N LEU A 302 2.89 14.48 10.80
CA LEU A 302 2.29 15.51 9.95
C LEU A 302 1.83 14.96 8.59
N VAL A 303 2.34 13.79 8.17
CA VAL A 303 2.07 13.22 6.83
C VAL A 303 0.60 12.86 6.66
N ARG A 304 -0.04 13.33 5.60
CA ARG A 304 -1.41 12.98 5.19
C ARG A 304 -1.50 12.40 3.80
N TYR A 305 -0.55 12.75 2.94
CA TYR A 305 -0.51 12.31 1.56
C TYR A 305 0.86 11.70 1.27
N VAL A 306 0.84 10.62 0.49
CA VAL A 306 2.06 10.03 -0.06
C VAL A 306 1.94 10.04 -1.57
N ARG A 307 2.92 10.62 -2.24
CA ARG A 307 3.10 10.50 -3.67
C ARG A 307 3.98 9.30 -3.95
N ILE A 308 3.46 8.43 -4.80
CA ILE A 308 4.13 7.22 -5.24
C ILE A 308 4.51 7.46 -6.69
N THR A 309 5.79 7.29 -6.99
CA THR A 309 6.30 7.41 -8.35
C THR A 309 6.99 6.12 -8.76
N LEU A 310 6.44 5.47 -9.80
CA LEU A 310 6.89 4.19 -10.34
C LEU A 310 7.40 4.38 -11.75
N LEU A 311 8.60 3.85 -12.03
CA LEU A 311 9.15 3.78 -13.37
C LEU A 311 9.21 2.33 -13.84
N GLY A 312 8.34 1.96 -14.77
CA GLY A 312 8.46 0.69 -15.49
C GLY A 312 9.36 0.83 -16.70
N ARG A 313 10.01 -0.27 -17.09
CA ARG A 313 10.73 -0.39 -18.36
C ARG A 313 10.30 -1.63 -19.15
N THR A 314 10.52 -1.64 -20.47
CA THR A 314 10.29 -2.83 -21.29
C THR A 314 11.23 -3.96 -20.86
N SER A 315 10.79 -5.20 -20.97
CA SER A 315 11.61 -6.39 -20.63
C SER A 315 12.80 -6.59 -21.57
N LYS A 316 12.77 -5.94 -22.75
CA LYS A 316 13.78 -6.03 -23.80
C LYS A 316 14.19 -4.66 -24.29
N GLN A 317 15.39 -4.62 -24.86
CA GLN A 317 15.91 -3.46 -25.57
C GLN A 317 15.30 -3.35 -26.97
N HIS A 318 14.99 -2.12 -27.38
CA HIS A 318 14.47 -1.79 -28.70
C HIS A 318 15.43 -0.88 -29.47
N GLN A 319 15.07 -0.46 -30.69
CA GLN A 319 15.91 0.45 -31.48
C GLN A 319 15.65 1.92 -31.11
N ILE A 320 15.76 2.21 -29.82
CA ILE A 320 15.65 3.55 -29.25
C ILE A 320 16.92 3.88 -28.46
N SER A 321 17.05 5.12 -28.05
CA SER A 321 18.12 5.60 -27.19
C SER A 321 17.46 6.46 -26.13
N ASP A 322 17.43 6.00 -24.89
CA ASP A 322 16.71 6.61 -23.78
C ASP A 322 17.53 6.53 -22.50
N THR A 323 17.25 7.39 -21.53
CA THR A 323 17.98 7.47 -20.26
C THR A 323 16.96 7.50 -19.13
N ARG A 324 17.19 6.76 -18.05
CA ARG A 324 16.35 6.83 -16.85
C ARG A 324 16.24 8.31 -16.41
N PRO A 325 15.04 8.91 -16.38
CA PRO A 325 14.87 10.32 -16.01
C PRO A 325 15.16 10.51 -14.52
N SER A 326 15.37 11.77 -14.11
CA SER A 326 15.32 12.11 -12.68
C SER A 326 13.89 11.98 -12.16
N ILE A 327 13.71 11.35 -11.00
CA ILE A 327 12.41 11.09 -10.39
C ILE A 327 12.53 11.38 -8.90
N GLU A 328 11.67 12.26 -8.38
CA GLU A 328 11.75 12.74 -6.99
C GLU A 328 13.18 13.20 -6.65
N ASP A 329 13.82 12.61 -5.65
CA ASP A 329 15.20 12.88 -5.23
C ASP A 329 16.25 11.99 -5.91
N ASN A 330 15.82 11.01 -6.71
CA ASN A 330 16.71 10.16 -7.49
C ASN A 330 17.10 10.86 -8.82
N ALA A 331 18.39 11.19 -8.93
CA ALA A 331 18.95 11.89 -10.09
C ALA A 331 18.82 11.09 -11.40
N GLN A 332 18.96 11.75 -12.55
CA GLN A 332 18.98 11.07 -13.85
C GLN A 332 20.13 10.06 -13.93
N ALA A 333 19.94 8.92 -14.60
CA ALA A 333 21.05 7.98 -14.84
C ALA A 333 22.11 8.58 -15.80
N ASP A 334 23.37 8.23 -15.57
CA ASP A 334 24.50 8.70 -16.39
C ASP A 334 24.63 7.95 -17.73
N THR A 335 24.02 6.77 -17.84
CA THR A 335 24.16 5.89 -19.00
C THR A 335 22.89 5.86 -19.83
N GLN A 336 23.03 6.05 -21.14
CA GLN A 336 21.95 5.81 -22.08
C GLN A 336 21.80 4.32 -22.36
N ASP A 337 20.56 3.87 -22.43
CA ASP A 337 20.21 2.51 -22.84
C ASP A 337 19.08 2.52 -23.88
N LYS A 338 18.47 1.35 -24.07
CA LYS A 338 17.53 1.08 -25.16
C LYS A 338 16.19 0.55 -24.67
N PHE A 339 15.88 0.76 -23.40
CA PHE A 339 14.60 0.35 -22.84
C PHE A 339 13.58 1.46 -22.99
N ASN A 340 12.34 1.12 -23.34
CA ASN A 340 11.27 2.11 -23.30
C ASN A 340 10.75 2.17 -21.87
N ARG A 341 10.49 3.38 -21.39
CA ARG A 341 10.06 3.61 -20.02
C ARG A 341 8.65 4.17 -19.94
N ARG A 342 8.00 3.90 -18.81
CA ARG A 342 6.75 4.57 -18.44
C ARG A 342 6.79 4.97 -16.99
N LEU A 343 6.69 6.28 -16.77
CA LEU A 343 6.48 6.88 -15.46
C LEU A 343 4.98 6.86 -15.12
N LEU A 344 4.65 6.40 -13.91
CA LEU A 344 3.35 6.59 -13.28
C LEU A 344 3.55 7.27 -11.94
N GLN A 345 2.78 8.33 -11.71
CA GLN A 345 2.79 9.09 -10.48
C GLN A 345 1.37 9.21 -9.96
N THR A 346 1.20 9.07 -8.65
CA THR A 346 -0.10 9.19 -8.00
C THR A 346 0.07 9.68 -6.59
N THR A 347 -0.86 10.49 -6.13
CA THR A 347 -0.87 11.01 -4.76
C THR A 347 -2.05 10.39 -4.03
N VAL A 348 -1.76 9.74 -2.90
CA VAL A 348 -2.73 8.98 -2.11
C VAL A 348 -2.86 9.63 -0.75
N GLN A 349 -4.11 9.89 -0.36
CA GLN A 349 -4.41 10.29 1.01
C GLN A 349 -4.42 9.06 1.92
N MET A 350 -3.67 9.12 3.01
CA MET A 350 -3.71 8.13 4.09
C MET A 350 -5.01 8.32 4.88
N ARG A 351 -5.75 7.24 5.15
CA ARG A 351 -7.02 7.34 5.92
C ARG A 351 -6.81 7.31 7.43
N ASN A 352 -5.76 6.62 7.87
CA ASN A 352 -5.48 6.36 9.28
C ASN A 352 -4.28 7.18 9.79
N ALA A 353 -3.81 8.16 9.01
CA ALA A 353 -2.85 9.15 9.48
C ALA A 353 -3.60 10.21 10.29
N SER A 354 -3.42 10.18 11.60
CA SER A 354 -4.08 11.05 12.57
C SER A 354 -3.44 12.45 12.56
N LEU A 355 -4.27 13.51 12.62
CA LEU A 355 -3.89 14.92 12.92
C LEU A 355 -3.80 15.14 14.40
#